data_AF-A0A9P6D9R3-F1
#
_entry.id   AF-A0A9P6D9R3-F1
#
_cell.length_a   1.000
_cell.length_b   1.000
_cell.length_c   1.000
_cell.angle_alpha   90.00
_cell.angle_beta   90.00
_cell.angle_gamma   90.00
#
_symmetry.space_group_name_H-M   'P 1'
#
loop_
_entity.id
_entity.type
_entity.pdbx_description
1 polymer ?
#
loop_
_entity_poly.entity_id
_entity_poly.type
_entity_poly.pdbx_seq_one_letter_code
_entity_poly.pdbx_strand_id
1 'polypeptide(L)' 'MARPPVNPEKSVAGIAVDPYTLDRVIPESRRPDGTVRKQLKIRPGFTPQEDVRRFRGTRQAEMDARALPKGHIVGWVP' A
#
# COMPACT_ATOMS: atom_id res chain seq x y z
N MET A 1 7.88 -16.88 -13.64
CA MET A 1 7.12 -16.08 -12.66
C MET A 1 8.07 -15.07 -12.05
N ALA A 2 7.72 -13.77 -12.02
CA ALA A 2 8.58 -12.75 -11.42
C ALA A 2 8.76 -13.02 -9.93
N ARG A 3 9.95 -12.77 -9.38
CA ARG A 3 10.19 -12.89 -7.93
C ARG A 3 9.32 -11.85 -7.21
N PRO A 4 8.63 -12.20 -6.11
CA PRO A 4 7.89 -11.20 -5.35
C PRO A 4 8.86 -10.11 -4.84
N PRO A 5 8.39 -8.86 -4.73
CA PRO A 5 9.23 -7.75 -4.31
C PRO A 5 9.80 -8.00 -2.91
N VAL A 6 11.10 -7.73 -2.74
CA VAL A 6 11.83 -7.92 -1.47
C VAL A 6 11.23 -7.04 -0.34
N ASN A 7 10.59 -5.93 -0.71
CA ASN A 7 9.87 -5.07 0.20
C ASN A 7 8.46 -4.82 -0.38
N PRO A 8 7.43 -5.57 0.05
CA PRO A 8 6.08 -5.36 -0.43
C PRO A 8 5.61 -3.97 -0.03
N GLU A 9 4.82 -3.33 -0.90
CA GLU A 9 4.16 -2.07 -0.55
C GLU A 9 3.26 -2.28 0.66
N LYS A 10 3.37 -1.36 1.63
CA LYS A 10 2.59 -1.38 2.86
C LYS A 10 1.58 -0.24 2.84
N SER A 11 0.38 -0.51 3.34
CA SER A 11 -0.59 0.55 3.62
C SER A 11 -0.10 1.46 4.75
N VAL A 12 -0.84 2.55 5.02
CA VAL A 12 -0.50 3.48 6.12
C VAL A 12 -0.56 2.75 7.47
N ALA A 13 -1.49 1.79 7.60
CA ALA A 13 -1.60 0.89 8.74
C ALA A 13 -0.52 -0.21 8.80
N GLY A 14 0.42 -0.24 7.85
CA GLY A 14 1.46 -1.27 7.78
C GLY A 14 0.99 -2.61 7.24
N ILE A 15 -0.16 -2.64 6.54
CA ILE A 15 -0.72 -3.87 5.96
C ILE A 15 -0.03 -4.17 4.64
N ALA A 16 0.45 -5.39 4.47
CA ALA A 16 0.96 -5.92 3.21
C ALA A 16 0.08 -7.08 2.71
N VAL A 17 0.16 -7.36 1.41
CA VAL A 17 -0.41 -8.58 0.82
C VAL A 17 0.69 -9.62 0.72
N ASP A 18 0.46 -10.80 1.28
CA ASP A 18 1.39 -11.91 1.18
C ASP A 18 1.39 -12.46 -0.26
N PRO A 19 2.55 -12.53 -0.95
CA PRO A 19 2.63 -12.99 -2.33
C PRO A 19 2.24 -14.47 -2.54
N TYR A 20 2.32 -15.31 -1.50
CA TYR A 20 2.03 -16.74 -1.64
C TYR A 20 0.57 -17.06 -1.33
N THR A 21 0.04 -16.48 -0.26
CA THR A 21 -1.33 -16.76 0.22
C THR A 21 -2.36 -15.76 -0.29
N LEU A 22 -1.91 -14.62 -0.83
CA LEU A 22 -2.73 -13.45 -1.17
C LEU A 22 -3.55 -12.90 0.02
N ASP A 23 -3.21 -13.28 1.24
CA ASP A 23 -3.85 -12.78 2.45
C ASP A 23 -3.32 -11.37 2.80
N ARG A 24 -4.18 -10.57 3.44
CA ARG A 24 -3.78 -9.30 4.05
C ARG A 24 -3.20 -9.55 5.43
N VAL A 25 -1.94 -9.14 5.63
CA VAL A 25 -1.18 -9.42 6.85
C VAL A 25 -0.36 -8.20 7.30
N ILE A 26 -0.15 -8.07 8.60
CA ILE A 26 0.89 -7.20 9.14
C ILE A 26 2.15 -8.07 9.26
N PRO A 27 3.23 -7.75 8.53
CA PRO A 27 4.42 -8.59 8.49
C PRO A 27 5.15 -8.60 9.84
N GLU A 28 6.00 -9.61 10.02
CA GLU A 28 6.88 -9.68 11.19
C GLU A 28 7.81 -8.46 11.29
N SER A 29 8.17 -8.09 12.51
CA SER A 29 9.07 -6.98 12.76
C SER A 29 10.02 -7.29 13.90
N ARG A 30 11.22 -6.72 13.83
CA ARG A 30 12.26 -6.93 14.85
C ARG A 30 12.09 -5.92 15.98
N ARG A 31 12.12 -6.40 17.22
CA ARG A 31 12.16 -5.55 18.41
C ARG A 31 13.58 -5.02 18.64
N PRO A 32 13.75 -3.94 19.42
CA PRO A 32 15.07 -3.39 19.73
C PRO A 32 16.02 -4.39 20.42
N ASP A 33 15.49 -5.28 21.25
CA ASP A 33 16.20 -6.38 21.91
C ASP A 33 16.58 -7.54 20.96
N GLY A 34 16.19 -7.45 19.69
CA GLY A 34 16.53 -8.41 18.65
C GLY A 34 15.51 -9.55 18.46
N THR A 35 14.56 -9.73 19.38
CA THR A 35 13.47 -10.72 19.23
C THR A 35 12.47 -10.30 18.14
N VAL A 36 11.71 -11.27 17.61
CA VAL A 36 10.77 -11.03 16.49
C VAL A 36 9.33 -10.93 16.98
N ARG A 37 8.58 -9.96 16.44
CA ARG A 37 7.12 -9.85 16.58
C ARG A 37 6.47 -10.73 15.51
N LYS A 38 5.56 -11.61 15.93
CA LYS A 38 4.82 -12.49 15.03
C LYS A 38 3.99 -11.71 14.02
N GLN A 39 3.81 -12.29 12.85
CA GLN A 39 2.86 -11.82 11.84
C GLN A 39 1.42 -11.85 12.37
N LEU A 40 0.60 -10.88 11.95
CA LEU A 40 -0.83 -10.81 12.28
C LEU A 40 -1.67 -10.89 11.01
N LYS A 41 -2.61 -11.85 10.97
CA LYS A 41 -3.60 -11.97 9.89
C LYS A 41 -4.74 -10.98 10.10
N ILE A 42 -5.17 -10.32 9.03
CA ILE A 42 -6.28 -9.37 9.05
C ILE A 42 -7.56 -10.08 8.62
N ARG A 43 -8.66 -9.77 9.30
CA ARG A 43 -9.97 -10.32 8.95
C ARG A 43 -10.37 -9.86 7.54
N PRO A 44 -10.87 -10.75 6.66
CA PRO A 44 -11.39 -10.34 5.36
C PRO A 44 -12.45 -9.23 5.49
N GLY A 45 -12.31 -8.18 4.68
CA GLY A 45 -13.20 -7.01 4.70
C GLY A 45 -12.87 -5.94 5.75
N PHE A 46 -11.99 -6.20 6.73
CA PHE A 46 -11.58 -5.18 7.70
C PHE A 46 -10.63 -4.17 7.05
N THR A 47 -10.93 -2.88 7.21
CA THR A 47 -10.06 -1.79 6.75
C THR A 47 -9.92 -0.78 7.89
N PRO A 48 -8.69 -0.50 8.35
CA PRO A 48 -8.49 0.43 9.45
C PRO A 48 -8.73 1.88 8.99
N GLN A 49 -9.02 2.77 9.95
CA GLN A 49 -9.49 4.14 9.67
C GLN A 49 -8.49 4.98 8.88
N GLU A 50 -7.19 4.79 9.13
CA GLU A 50 -6.10 5.43 8.41
C GLU A 50 -6.03 5.05 6.92
N ASP A 51 -6.53 3.86 6.57
CA ASP A 51 -6.61 3.37 5.19
C ASP A 51 -7.98 3.68 4.54
N VAL A 52 -8.96 4.14 5.32
CA VAL A 52 -10.26 4.56 4.78
C VAL A 52 -10.09 5.85 3.99
N ARG A 53 -10.29 5.75 2.67
CA ARG A 53 -10.24 6.92 1.77
C ARG A 53 -11.37 7.88 2.11
N ARG A 54 -11.04 9.17 2.25
CA ARG A 54 -12.04 10.24 2.32
C ARG A 54 -12.85 10.27 1.03
N PHE A 55 -14.11 10.67 1.13
CA PHE A 55 -14.96 10.85 -0.04
C PHE A 55 -14.31 11.82 -1.03
N ARG A 56 -14.23 11.39 -2.29
CA ARG A 56 -13.81 12.19 -3.43
C ARG A 56 -14.97 12.22 -4.42
N GLY A 57 -15.46 13.41 -4.75
CA GLY A 57 -16.47 13.56 -5.78
C GLY A 57 -15.95 13.10 -7.15
N THR A 58 -16.86 12.74 -8.05
CA THR A 58 -16.54 12.19 -9.39
C THR A 58 -15.52 13.04 -10.14
N ARG A 59 -15.77 14.36 -10.23
CA ARG A 59 -14.87 15.32 -10.90
C ARG A 59 -13.47 15.34 -10.28
N GLN A 60 -13.36 15.20 -8.96
CA GLN A 60 -12.07 15.23 -8.28
C GLN A 60 -11.29 13.92 -8.49
N ALA A 61 -11.99 12.77 -8.46
CA ALA A 61 -11.38 11.49 -8.79
C ALA A 61 -10.88 11.43 -10.24
N GLU A 62 -11.63 12.01 -11.19
CA GLU A 62 -11.21 12.14 -12.59
C GLU A 62 -9.97 13.03 -12.75
N MET A 63 -9.89 14.13 -11.99
CA MET A 63 -8.72 15.00 -11.99
C MET A 63 -7.48 14.30 -11.44
N ASP A 64 -7.60 13.58 -10.31
CA ASP A 64 -6.49 12.83 -9.72
C ASP A 64 -5.98 11.74 -10.68
N ALA A 65 -6.88 11.07 -11.42
CA ALA A 65 -6.51 10.05 -12.40
C ALA A 65 -5.79 10.62 -13.65
N ARG A 66 -6.11 11.86 -14.03
CA ARG A 66 -5.47 12.58 -15.15
C ARG A 66 -4.26 13.41 -14.72
N ALA A 67 -3.93 13.44 -13.43
CA ALA A 67 -2.82 14.22 -12.91
C ALA A 67 -1.51 13.68 -13.50
N LEU A 68 -0.76 14.59 -14.12
CA LEU A 68 0.54 14.28 -14.69
C LEU A 68 1.57 14.03 -13.58
N PRO A 69 2.61 13.21 -13.83
CA PRO A 69 3.67 12.99 -12.86
C PRO A 69 4.31 14.30 -12.42
N LYS A 70 4.71 14.39 -11.15
CA LYS A 70 5.41 15.57 -10.64
C LYS A 70 6.69 15.79 -11.46
N GLY A 71 6.84 16.99 -12.03
CA GLY A 71 7.97 17.34 -12.89
C GLY A 71 7.73 17.13 -14.39
N HIS A 72 6.55 16.64 -14.79
CA HIS A 72 6.18 16.59 -16.20
C HIS A 72 5.83 17.99 -16.73
N ILE A 73 6.55 18.45 -17.74
CA ILE A 73 6.31 19.72 -18.43
C ILE A 73 5.49 19.42 -19.68
N VAL A 74 4.29 20.01 -19.78
CA VAL A 74 3.41 19.83 -20.93
C VAL A 74 4.12 20.32 -22.20
N GLY A 75 4.35 19.42 -23.15
CA GLY A 75 5.04 19.72 -24.41
C GLY A 75 6.54 19.42 -24.42
N TRP A 76 7.12 18.92 -23.32
CA TRP A 76 8.51 18.44 -23.31
C TRP A 76 8.56 16.95 -23.64
N VAL A 77 9.21 16.60 -24.75
CA VAL A 77 9.50 15.23 -25.18
C VAL A 77 11.04 15.09 -25.18
N PRO A 78 11.61 14.07 -24.50
CA PRO A 78 13.06 13.88 -24.45
C PRO A 78 13.65 13.47 -25.80
#